data_AF-A0AA38MPH8-F1
#
_entry.id   AF-A0AA38MPH8-F1
#
_cell.length_a   1.000
_cell.length_b   1.000
_cell.length_c   1.000
_cell.angle_alpha   90.00
_cell.angle_beta   90.00
_cell.angle_gamma   90.00
#
_symmetry.space_group_name_H-M   'P 1'
#
loop_
_entity.id
_entity.type
_entity.pdbx_description
1 polymer ?
#
loop_
_entity_poly.entity_id
_entity_poly.type
_entity_poly.pdbx_seq_one_letter_code
_entity_poly.pdbx_strand_id
1 'polypeptide(L)'
;MTIYDIPEIVNSCLPLAASPANIKAGFAVTGIFPYNAHVFQDEEYMPGYVTDRPNPENVQDVPANVTIEEDPAEINFSEPQPGPSSRRSPSNTPPTSYTRKYTTATKSSTRKAKKY
;
A
#
# COMPACT_ATOMS: atom_id res chain seq x y z
N MET A 1 -28.07 1.93 -10.00
CA MET A 1 -26.83 2.74 -10.03
C MET A 1 -27.08 3.98 -10.85
N THR A 2 -27.49 5.04 -10.15
CA THR A 2 -27.57 6.41 -10.66
C THR A 2 -26.38 7.22 -10.13
N ILE A 3 -26.22 8.45 -10.62
CA ILE A 3 -25.20 9.38 -10.13
C ILE A 3 -25.38 9.78 -8.66
N TYR A 4 -26.57 9.57 -8.07
CA TYR A 4 -26.85 9.86 -6.66
C TYR A 4 -26.50 8.70 -5.71
N ASP A 5 -26.31 7.50 -6.25
CA ASP A 5 -26.02 6.31 -5.46
C ASP A 5 -24.57 6.37 -4.93
N ILE A 6 -23.64 6.96 -5.71
CA ILE A 6 -22.23 7.11 -5.33
C ILE A 6 -22.05 7.90 -4.02
N PRO A 7 -22.57 9.14 -3.86
CA PRO A 7 -22.40 9.87 -2.61
C PRO A 7 -23.08 9.16 -1.42
N GLU A 8 -24.19 8.45 -1.62
CA GLU A 8 -24.85 7.68 -0.57
C GLU A 8 -24.00 6.49 -0.09
N ILE A 9 -23.40 5.75 -1.02
CA ILE A 9 -22.46 4.67 -0.72
C ILE A 9 -21.25 5.23 0.02
N VAL A 10 -20.62 6.28 -0.53
CA VAL A 10 -19.44 6.90 0.09
C VAL A 10 -19.74 7.38 1.52
N ASN A 11 -20.92 7.98 1.74
CA ASN A 11 -21.34 8.45 3.06
C ASN A 11 -21.44 7.31 4.09
N SER A 12 -21.89 6.13 3.68
CA SER A 12 -21.99 4.96 4.58
C SER A 12 -20.65 4.22 4.74
N CYS A 13 -19.89 4.06 3.65
CA CYS A 13 -18.66 3.25 3.63
C CYS A 13 -17.46 3.96 4.26
N LEU A 14 -17.29 5.27 4.04
CA LEU A 14 -16.13 6.01 4.56
C LEU A 14 -15.97 5.93 6.09
N PRO A 15 -16.99 6.20 6.93
CA PRO A 15 -16.83 6.12 8.37
C PRO A 15 -16.52 4.69 8.86
N LEU A 16 -17.02 3.67 8.17
CA LEU A 16 -16.68 2.27 8.45
C LEU A 16 -15.22 1.98 8.09
N ALA A 17 -14.78 2.34 6.88
CA ALA A 17 -13.42 2.13 6.41
C ALA A 17 -12.38 2.90 7.24
N ALA A 18 -12.66 4.16 7.56
CA ALA A 18 -11.81 5.04 8.35
C ALA A 18 -11.93 4.82 9.86
N SER A 19 -12.55 3.72 10.31
CA SER A 19 -12.60 3.38 11.72
C SER A 19 -11.19 3.01 12.24
N PRO A 20 -10.86 3.28 13.52
CA PRO A 20 -9.56 2.92 14.08
C PRO A 20 -9.27 1.42 13.99
N ALA A 21 -10.29 0.57 14.03
CA ALA A 21 -10.16 -0.87 13.89
C ALA A 21 -9.68 -1.26 12.48
N ASN A 22 -10.35 -0.75 11.45
CA ASN A 22 -10.02 -1.06 10.05
C ASN A 22 -8.70 -0.45 9.61
N ILE A 23 -8.39 0.77 10.06
CA ILE A 23 -7.07 1.38 9.83
C ILE A 23 -5.96 0.50 10.41
N LYS A 24 -6.09 0.09 11.69
CA LYS A 24 -5.09 -0.77 12.35
C LYS A 24 -4.99 -2.14 11.67
N ALA A 25 -6.11 -2.72 11.27
CA ALA A 25 -6.11 -3.99 10.54
C ALA A 25 -5.39 -3.87 9.19
N GLY A 26 -5.62 -2.79 8.43
CA GLY A 26 -4.93 -2.56 7.15
C GLY A 26 -3.40 -2.45 7.31
N PHE A 27 -2.93 -1.77 8.35
CA PHE A 27 -1.50 -1.73 8.66
C PHE A 27 -0.93 -3.10 9.06
N ALA A 28 -1.71 -3.92 9.76
CA ALA A 28 -1.28 -5.26 10.16
C ALA A 28 -1.15 -6.20 8.95
N VAL A 29 -2.07 -6.11 7.97
CA VAL A 29 -2.04 -6.92 6.74
C VAL A 29 -0.76 -6.69 5.95
N THR A 30 -0.29 -5.44 5.84
CA THR A 30 0.94 -5.13 5.12
C THR A 30 2.21 -5.52 5.87
N GLY A 31 2.11 -5.97 7.14
CA GLY A 31 3.26 -6.27 7.98
C GLY A 31 4.10 -5.04 8.34
N ILE A 32 3.64 -3.82 8.06
CA ILE A 32 4.34 -2.57 8.44
C ILE A 32 4.16 -2.32 9.93
N PHE A 33 2.93 -2.44 10.44
CA PHE A 33 2.65 -2.28 11.87
C PHE A 33 1.47 -3.16 12.34
N PRO A 34 1.69 -4.07 13.31
CA PRO A 34 2.99 -4.44 13.88
C PRO A 34 3.92 -5.01 12.80
N TYR A 35 5.23 -4.81 12.98
CA TYR A 35 6.19 -5.27 12.00
C TYR A 35 6.19 -6.80 11.91
N ASN A 36 5.99 -7.32 10.70
CA ASN A 36 6.06 -8.74 10.39
C ASN A 36 6.70 -8.94 9.00
N ALA A 37 7.96 -9.42 8.98
CA ALA A 37 8.69 -9.66 7.75
C ALA A 37 8.21 -10.90 6.96
N HIS A 38 7.40 -11.74 7.59
CA HIS A 38 6.90 -13.00 7.03
C HIS A 38 5.40 -12.91 6.71
N VAL A 39 4.88 -11.71 6.47
CA VAL A 39 3.45 -11.52 6.17
C VAL A 39 3.09 -12.03 4.79
N PHE A 40 4.04 -11.97 3.85
CA PHE A 40 3.86 -12.46 2.48
C PHE A 40 4.46 -13.85 2.33
N GLN A 41 3.75 -14.75 1.67
CA GLN A 41 4.28 -16.07 1.31
C GLN A 41 5.06 -16.00 0.00
N ASP A 42 5.94 -16.97 -0.26
CA ASP A 42 6.76 -16.99 -1.48
C ASP A 42 5.89 -16.99 -2.75
N GLU A 43 4.70 -17.60 -2.69
CA GLU A 43 3.73 -17.63 -3.79
C GLU A 43 3.11 -16.27 -4.07
N GLU A 44 3.13 -15.31 -3.13
CA GLU A 44 2.60 -13.96 -3.34
C GLU A 44 3.61 -13.04 -4.05
N TYR A 45 4.87 -13.47 -4.12
CA TYR A 45 5.95 -12.81 -4.85
C TYR A 45 6.09 -13.33 -6.29
N MET A 46 5.02 -13.80 -6.93
CA MET A 46 5.10 -14.27 -8.32
C MET A 46 5.67 -13.15 -9.21
N PRO A 47 6.83 -13.37 -9.86
CA PRO A 47 7.32 -12.41 -10.84
C PRO A 47 6.29 -12.30 -11.96
N GLY A 48 5.86 -11.08 -12.27
CA GLY A 48 4.96 -10.87 -13.39
C GLY A 48 5.66 -11.22 -14.71
N TYR A 49 4.99 -11.99 -15.58
CA TYR A 49 5.43 -12.29 -16.96
C TYR A 49 5.58 -11.06 -17.86
N VAL A 50 5.47 -9.84 -17.32
CA VAL A 50 5.59 -8.59 -18.07
C VAL A 50 6.99 -8.44 -18.66
N THR A 51 8.01 -9.03 -18.04
CA THR A 51 9.39 -9.08 -18.57
C THR A 51 9.56 -10.08 -19.70
N ASP A 52 8.66 -11.05 -19.87
CA ASP A 52 8.72 -12.07 -20.94
C ASP A 52 8.00 -11.60 -22.22
N ARG A 53 7.52 -10.36 -22.24
CA ARG A 53 6.96 -9.76 -23.44
C ARG A 53 8.09 -9.60 -24.47
N PRO A 54 7.93 -10.17 -25.68
CA PRO A 54 8.92 -9.95 -26.73
C PRO A 54 9.03 -8.46 -27.02
N ASN A 55 10.26 -8.00 -27.31
CA ASN A 55 10.51 -6.64 -27.73
C ASN A 55 9.58 -6.31 -28.93
N PRO A 56 8.72 -5.28 -28.87
CA PRO A 56 7.84 -4.93 -29.98
C PRO A 56 8.60 -4.63 -31.28
N GLU A 57 9.87 -4.23 -31.21
CA GLU A 57 10.70 -3.98 -32.39
C GLU A 57 11.23 -5.26 -33.07
N ASN A 58 11.05 -6.44 -32.45
CA ASN A 58 11.51 -7.72 -33.01
C ASN A 58 10.37 -8.55 -33.63
N VAL A 59 9.23 -7.93 -33.93
CA VAL A 59 8.15 -8.53 -34.75
C VAL A 59 8.48 -8.33 -36.23
N GLN A 60 9.62 -8.86 -36.67
CA GLN A 60 9.87 -9.14 -38.09
C GLN A 60 9.91 -10.66 -38.22
N ASP A 61 9.12 -11.20 -39.15
CA ASP A 61 9.01 -12.61 -39.53
C ASP A 61 7.87 -13.45 -38.90
N VAL A 62 6.68 -12.87 -38.74
CA VAL A 62 5.44 -13.69 -38.82
C VAL A 62 4.92 -13.71 -40.26
N PRO A 63 4.74 -14.88 -40.91
CA PRO A 63 4.14 -14.95 -42.24
C PRO A 63 2.71 -14.40 -42.17
N ALA A 64 2.42 -13.49 -43.09
CA ALA A 64 1.17 -12.74 -43.22
C ALA A 64 -0.05 -13.67 -43.24
N ASN A 65 -0.75 -13.77 -42.10
CA ASN A 65 -2.19 -14.10 -42.07
C ASN A 65 -2.87 -13.84 -40.71
N VAL A 66 -2.56 -12.71 -40.06
CA VAL A 66 -3.37 -12.21 -38.94
C VAL A 66 -3.97 -10.88 -39.37
N THR A 67 -5.26 -10.89 -39.69
CA THR A 67 -6.07 -9.68 -39.87
C THR A 67 -6.19 -9.02 -38.50
N ILE A 68 -5.49 -7.91 -38.32
CA ILE A 68 -5.64 -7.02 -37.16
C ILE A 68 -6.48 -5.85 -37.66
N GLU A 69 -7.69 -5.69 -37.11
CA GLU A 69 -8.46 -4.46 -37.29
C GLU A 69 -7.77 -3.34 -36.49
N GLU A 70 -7.31 -2.31 -37.19
CA GLU A 70 -6.61 -1.16 -36.64
C GLU A 70 -7.61 -0.21 -35.95
N ASP A 71 -7.40 0.07 -34.66
CA ASP A 71 -7.95 1.26 -33.99
C ASP A 71 -6.78 2.22 -33.71
N PRO A 72 -6.75 3.43 -34.32
CA PRO A 72 -5.59 4.31 -34.23
C PRO A 72 -5.74 5.26 -33.04
N ALA A 73 -5.17 4.90 -31.90
CA ALA A 73 -4.81 5.85 -30.85
C ALA A 73 -3.31 5.76 -30.58
N GLU A 74 -2.55 6.50 -31.38
CA GLU A 74 -1.10 6.67 -31.27
C GLU A 74 -0.78 7.44 -29.98
N ILE A 75 -0.55 6.71 -28.87
CA ILE A 75 -0.03 7.31 -27.63
C ILE A 75 1.49 7.23 -27.67
N ASN A 76 2.10 8.36 -28.02
CA ASN A 76 3.54 8.56 -27.99
C ASN A 76 4.06 8.45 -26.54
N PHE A 77 4.62 7.28 -26.18
CA PHE A 77 5.25 7.06 -24.88
C PHE A 77 6.66 7.64 -24.90
N SER A 78 6.81 8.88 -24.44
CA SER A 78 8.12 9.36 -23.99
C SER A 78 8.47 8.66 -22.67
N GLU A 79 9.58 7.93 -22.65
CA GLU A 79 10.11 7.27 -21.46
C GLU A 79 10.37 8.33 -20.36
N PRO A 80 9.71 8.23 -19.19
CA PRO A 80 9.94 9.18 -18.12
C PRO A 80 11.35 8.95 -17.56
N GLN A 81 12.29 9.87 -17.86
CA GLN A 81 13.60 9.82 -17.24
C GLN A 81 13.46 9.86 -15.70
N PRO A 82 14.10 8.95 -14.97
CA PRO A 82 14.18 9.06 -13.52
C PRO A 82 14.88 10.37 -13.18
N GLY A 83 14.13 11.31 -12.60
CA GLY A 83 14.69 12.57 -12.13
C GLY A 83 15.78 12.32 -11.08
N PRO A 84 16.81 13.17 -10.98
CA PRO A 84 17.80 13.05 -9.92
C PRO A 84 17.08 13.15 -8.57
N SER A 85 17.13 12.07 -7.78
CA SER A 85 16.64 12.09 -6.40
C SER A 85 17.39 13.18 -5.65
N SER A 86 16.72 14.30 -5.35
CA SER A 86 17.24 15.26 -4.39
C SER A 86 17.30 14.57 -3.04
N ARG A 87 18.50 14.10 -2.69
CA ARG A 87 18.84 13.65 -1.35
C ARG A 87 18.70 14.86 -0.44
N ARG A 88 17.53 15.04 0.18
CA ARG A 88 17.37 16.02 1.25
C ARG A 88 18.29 15.55 2.38
N SER A 89 19.43 16.20 2.53
CA SER A 89 20.26 16.05 3.73
C SER A 89 19.34 16.18 4.93
N PRO A 90 19.36 15.24 5.90
CA PRO A 90 18.62 15.46 7.12
C PRO A 90 19.18 16.74 7.74
N SER A 91 18.39 17.81 7.76
CA SER A 91 18.68 18.92 8.64
C SER A 91 18.59 18.34 10.04
N ASN A 92 19.74 18.26 10.72
CA ASN A 92 19.85 17.87 12.13
C ASN A 92 19.21 18.96 13.02
N THR A 93 17.93 19.21 12.84
CA THR A 93 17.09 19.90 13.81
C THR A 93 16.28 18.82 14.51
N PRO A 94 16.60 18.50 15.78
CA PRO A 94 15.85 17.50 16.53
C PRO A 94 14.37 17.89 16.57
N PRO A 95 13.43 16.96 16.36
CA PRO A 95 12.04 17.22 16.71
C PRO A 95 12.01 17.50 18.21
N THR A 96 11.46 18.66 18.58
CA THR A 96 11.11 18.98 19.97
C THR A 96 10.42 17.77 20.58
N SER A 97 10.95 17.31 21.71
CA SER A 97 10.44 16.16 22.43
C SER A 97 8.98 16.38 22.83
N TYR A 98 8.05 15.88 22.02
CA TYR A 98 6.69 15.66 22.48
C TYR A 98 6.75 14.57 23.53
N THR A 99 6.80 14.99 24.79
CA THR A 99 6.62 14.12 25.96
C THR A 99 5.25 13.47 25.85
N ARG A 100 5.20 12.24 25.32
CA ARG A 100 4.02 11.40 25.45
C ARG A 100 3.94 10.98 26.91
N LYS A 101 3.02 11.60 27.65
CA LYS A 101 2.68 11.23 29.03
C LYS A 101 2.03 9.84 29.00
N TYR A 102 2.82 8.77 28.98
CA TYR A 102 2.31 7.44 29.24
C TYR A 102 1.95 7.38 30.73
N THR A 103 0.65 7.41 31.05
CA THR A 103 0.18 7.03 32.38
C THR A 103 0.11 5.52 32.42
N THR A 104 1.12 4.87 32.98
CA THR A 104 1.02 3.46 33.38
C THR A 104 0.16 3.38 34.64
N ALA A 105 -1.16 3.28 34.45
CA ALA A 105 -2.05 2.91 35.55
C ALA A 105 -1.83 1.43 35.89
N THR A 106 -0.84 1.15 36.73
CA THR A 106 -0.70 -0.15 37.39
C THR A 106 -1.82 -0.30 38.41
N LYS A 107 -2.86 -1.08 38.07
CA LYS A 107 -3.83 -1.55 39.06
C LYS A 107 -3.10 -2.53 39.99
N SER A 108 -2.71 -2.07 41.18
CA SER A 108 -2.18 -2.92 42.23
C SER A 108 -3.31 -3.82 42.76
N SER A 109 -3.16 -5.12 42.49
CA SER A 109 -4.00 -6.18 43.06
C SER A 109 -3.65 -6.37 44.53
N THR A 110 -4.52 -5.93 45.44
CA THR A 110 -4.37 -6.16 46.88
C THR A 110 -4.72 -7.61 47.22
N ARG A 111 -3.71 -8.43 47.55
CA ARG A 111 -3.95 -9.71 48.25
C ARG A 111 -4.18 -9.40 49.73
N LYS A 112 -5.42 -9.56 50.21
CA LYS A 112 -5.71 -9.56 51.66
C LYS A 112 -5.03 -10.77 52.30
N ALA A 113 -4.05 -10.52 53.17
CA ALA A 113 -3.51 -11.53 54.06
C ALA A 113 -4.53 -11.81 55.18
N LYS A 114 -4.99 -13.06 55.25
CA LYS A 114 -5.77 -13.60 56.36
C LYS A 114 -4.77 -14.03 57.44
N LYS A 115 -4.82 -13.41 58.62
CA LYS A 115 -4.03 -13.84 59.80
C LYS A 115 -5.00 -14.44 60.82
N TYR A 116 -4.53 -15.54 61.41
CA TYR A 116 -5.18 -16.49 62.31
C TYR A 116 -6.14 -15.89 63.34
#